data_AF-A0A7C6B4F6-F1
#
_entry.id   AF-A0A7C6B4F6-F1
#
_cell.length_a   1.000
_cell.length_b   1.000
_cell.length_c   1.000
_cell.angle_alpha   90.00
_cell.angle_beta   90.00
_cell.angle_gamma   90.00
#
_symmetry.space_group_name_H-M   'P 1'
#
loop_
_entity.id
_entity.type
_entity.pdbx_description
1 polymer ?
#
loop_
_entity_poly.entity_id
_entity_poly.type
_entity_poly.pdbx_seq_one_letter_code
_entity_poly.pdbx_strand_id
1 'polypeptide(L)'
;MWDAWMVSLSDSYAKVLDELSAGRQKEAAAEFRGHFLQTVKKLYTEASQTYPTRFSKINDWCAWARGLYTLTMQADRALAASSPDAPKLIESLRQHFYALHKETDTLSVSDAIYAFRVEAAATSPSIERLKSLRQAVSTARPSVKSRLDNAAFTTAQAKWAKTVDAALQQASLAPADLRTLREATETFYRGYGVQME
;
A
#
# COMPACT_ATOMS: atom_id res chain seq x y z
N MET A 1 -15.36 -0.27 14.27
CA MET A 1 -15.96 -0.16 12.92
C MET A 1 -14.87 0.12 11.88
N TRP A 2 -14.16 1.26 11.99
CA TRP A 2 -13.04 1.60 11.11
C TRP A 2 -11.97 0.50 10.96
N ASP A 3 -11.40 0.00 12.07
CA ASP A 3 -10.32 -0.99 12.01
C ASP A 3 -10.76 -2.28 11.28
N ALA A 4 -12.03 -2.68 11.43
CA ALA A 4 -12.58 -3.84 10.72
C ALA A 4 -12.70 -3.60 9.21
N TRP A 5 -13.05 -2.39 8.79
CA TRP A 5 -13.01 -2.03 7.36
C TRP A 5 -11.59 -2.01 6.83
N MET A 6 -10.62 -1.46 7.57
CA MET A 6 -9.24 -1.41 7.11
C MET A 6 -8.64 -2.80 6.96
N VAL A 7 -8.94 -3.73 7.87
CA VAL A 7 -8.55 -5.14 7.72
C VAL A 7 -9.18 -5.72 6.45
N SER A 8 -10.49 -5.58 6.26
CA SER A 8 -11.18 -6.11 5.07
C SER A 8 -10.65 -5.52 3.76
N LEU A 9 -10.37 -4.22 3.71
CA LEU A 9 -9.80 -3.55 2.54
C LEU A 9 -8.38 -4.03 2.28
N SER A 10 -7.56 -4.17 3.32
CA SER A 10 -6.16 -4.61 3.20
C SER A 10 -6.08 -6.05 2.69
N ASP A 11 -6.89 -6.96 3.23
CA ASP A 11 -6.92 -8.37 2.83
C ASP A 11 -7.40 -8.52 1.39
N SER A 12 -8.49 -7.83 1.04
CA SER A 12 -9.02 -7.87 -0.33
C SER A 12 -8.05 -7.24 -1.33
N TYR A 13 -7.42 -6.12 -0.97
CA TYR A 13 -6.39 -5.48 -1.80
C TYR A 13 -5.20 -6.40 -2.07
N ALA A 14 -4.66 -7.03 -1.02
CA ALA A 14 -3.55 -7.98 -1.15
C ALA A 14 -3.92 -9.13 -2.09
N LYS A 15 -5.11 -9.72 -1.90
CA LYS A 15 -5.59 -10.80 -2.76
C LYS A 15 -5.79 -10.36 -4.21
N VAL A 16 -6.34 -9.17 -4.46
CA VAL A 16 -6.46 -8.62 -5.82
C VAL A 16 -5.09 -8.47 -6.48
N LEU A 17 -4.08 -7.98 -5.75
CA LEU A 17 -2.72 -7.90 -6.28
C LEU A 17 -2.12 -9.27 -6.61
N ASP A 18 -2.37 -10.29 -5.78
CA ASP A 18 -1.89 -11.65 -6.02
C ASP A 18 -2.54 -12.27 -7.26
N GLU A 19 -3.86 -12.12 -7.40
CA GLU A 19 -4.62 -12.60 -8.56
C GLU A 19 -4.17 -11.90 -9.86
N LEU A 20 -3.99 -10.58 -9.84
CA LEU A 20 -3.47 -9.83 -10.98
C LEU A 20 -2.05 -10.28 -11.37
N SER A 21 -1.19 -10.53 -10.39
CA SER A 21 0.19 -10.98 -10.62
C SER A 21 0.25 -12.39 -11.21
N ALA A 22 -0.75 -13.23 -10.90
CA ALA A 22 -0.91 -14.56 -11.47
C ALA A 22 -1.64 -14.56 -12.83
N GLY A 23 -2.01 -13.40 -13.37
CA GLY A 23 -2.75 -13.29 -14.63
C GLY A 23 -4.24 -13.67 -14.52
N ARG A 24 -4.75 -13.87 -13.31
CA ARG A 24 -6.12 -14.30 -13.00
C ARG A 24 -7.06 -13.10 -12.86
N GLN A 25 -7.30 -12.42 -13.98
CA GLN A 25 -8.06 -11.16 -14.00
C GLN A 25 -9.52 -11.30 -13.54
N LYS A 26 -10.17 -12.43 -13.83
CA LYS A 26 -11.57 -12.66 -13.45
C LYS A 26 -11.72 -12.82 -11.95
N GLU A 27 -10.79 -13.54 -11.34
CA GLU A 27 -10.69 -13.79 -9.90
C GLU A 27 -10.37 -12.49 -9.17
N ALA A 28 -9.44 -11.69 -9.70
CA ALA A 28 -9.16 -10.33 -9.19
C ALA A 28 -10.41 -9.44 -9.22
N ALA A 29 -11.16 -9.42 -10.33
CA ALA A 29 -12.38 -8.65 -10.45
C ALA A 29 -13.49 -9.14 -9.49
N ALA A 30 -13.64 -10.46 -9.33
CA ALA A 30 -14.60 -11.06 -8.41
C ALA A 30 -14.29 -10.71 -6.94
N GLU A 31 -13.03 -10.85 -6.54
CA GLU A 31 -12.55 -10.46 -5.21
C GLU A 31 -12.79 -8.97 -4.94
N PHE A 32 -12.35 -8.11 -5.86
CA PHE A 32 -12.48 -6.67 -5.73
C PHE A 32 -13.95 -6.25 -5.58
N ARG A 33 -14.84 -6.79 -6.42
CA ARG A 33 -16.27 -6.45 -6.40
C ARG A 33 -17.00 -7.04 -5.21
N GLY A 34 -16.65 -8.25 -4.81
CA GLY A 34 -17.28 -8.99 -3.72
C GLY A 34 -16.90 -8.45 -2.33
N HIS A 35 -15.67 -7.98 -2.18
CA HIS A 35 -15.12 -7.58 -0.88
C HIS A 35 -14.72 -6.10 -0.85
N PHE A 36 -13.69 -5.69 -1.60
CA PHE A 36 -13.15 -4.32 -1.54
C PHE A 36 -14.23 -3.25 -1.81
N LEU A 37 -14.95 -3.36 -2.93
CA LEU A 37 -15.99 -2.41 -3.32
C LEU A 37 -17.15 -2.37 -2.31
N GLN A 38 -17.56 -3.52 -1.77
CA GLN A 38 -18.64 -3.55 -0.78
C GLN A 38 -18.23 -2.85 0.52
N THR A 39 -16.99 -3.05 0.95
CA THR A 39 -16.45 -2.38 2.13
C THR A 39 -16.34 -0.88 1.92
N VAL A 40 -15.87 -0.41 0.74
CA VAL A 40 -15.86 1.02 0.42
C VAL A 40 -17.28 1.61 0.35
N LYS A 41 -18.26 0.88 -0.19
CA LYS A 41 -19.66 1.34 -0.21
C LYS A 41 -20.19 1.57 1.21
N LYS A 42 -19.98 0.60 2.12
CA LYS A 42 -20.37 0.71 3.53
C LYS A 42 -19.66 1.88 4.21
N LEU A 43 -18.35 1.99 4.02
CA LEU A 43 -17.57 3.12 4.52
C LEU A 43 -18.14 4.43 4.00
N TYR A 44 -18.39 4.58 2.70
CA TYR A 44 -18.93 5.80 2.13
C TYR A 44 -20.31 6.18 2.70
N THR A 45 -21.20 5.20 2.91
CA THR A 45 -22.53 5.46 3.50
C THR A 45 -22.44 5.82 4.99
N GLU A 46 -21.61 5.11 5.76
CA GLU A 46 -21.55 5.20 7.22
C GLU A 46 -20.56 6.24 7.74
N ALA A 47 -19.50 6.56 6.97
CA ALA A 47 -18.48 7.53 7.34
C ALA A 47 -18.97 8.99 7.25
N SER A 48 -20.13 9.23 6.63
CA SER A 48 -20.84 10.52 6.73
C SER A 48 -21.32 10.80 8.16
N GLN A 49 -21.44 9.77 9.00
CA GLN A 49 -21.92 9.86 10.39
C GLN A 49 -20.84 9.56 11.43
N THR A 50 -19.67 9.05 11.02
CA THR A 50 -18.61 8.63 11.94
C THR A 50 -17.23 8.82 11.31
N TYR A 51 -16.46 9.80 11.80
CA TYR A 51 -15.06 10.01 11.39
C TYR A 51 -14.11 9.46 12.46
N PRO A 52 -13.03 8.75 12.10
CA PRO A 52 -12.06 8.27 13.08
C PRO A 52 -11.29 9.45 13.71
N THR A 53 -11.25 9.53 15.04
CA THR A 53 -10.54 10.58 15.79
C THR A 53 -9.05 10.67 15.45
N ARG A 54 -8.43 9.55 15.06
CA ARG A 54 -7.03 9.49 14.64
C ARG A 54 -6.73 10.30 13.38
N PHE A 55 -7.74 10.63 12.57
CA PHE A 55 -7.62 11.47 11.38
C PHE A 55 -8.24 12.86 11.58
N SER A 56 -8.38 13.32 12.83
CA SER A 56 -8.96 14.62 13.17
C SER A 56 -8.27 15.84 12.54
N LYS A 57 -7.04 15.68 12.04
CA LYS A 57 -6.29 16.71 11.32
C LYS A 57 -6.68 16.87 9.84
N ILE A 58 -7.49 15.95 9.30
CA ILE A 58 -7.89 16.02 7.88
C ILE A 58 -8.78 17.25 7.64
N ASN A 59 -8.56 17.95 6.52
CA ASN A 59 -9.32 19.15 6.22
C ASN A 59 -10.76 18.86 5.78
N ASP A 60 -10.97 17.83 4.96
CA ASP A 60 -12.30 17.46 4.46
C ASP A 60 -12.45 15.94 4.33
N TRP A 61 -12.99 15.32 5.39
CA TRP A 61 -13.28 13.90 5.45
C TRP A 61 -14.29 13.45 4.38
N CYS A 62 -15.30 14.26 4.10
CA CYS A 62 -16.33 13.95 3.13
C CYS A 62 -15.76 13.92 1.70
N ALA A 63 -14.89 14.87 1.36
CA ALA A 63 -14.17 14.88 0.11
C ALA A 63 -13.23 13.66 -0.01
N TRP A 64 -12.50 13.32 1.06
CA TRP A 64 -11.65 12.14 1.08
C TRP A 64 -12.45 10.84 0.81
N ALA A 65 -13.57 10.65 1.50
CA ALA A 65 -14.42 9.46 1.35
C ALA A 65 -15.03 9.38 -0.07
N ARG A 66 -15.47 10.52 -0.63
CA ARG A 66 -15.96 10.60 -2.02
C ARG A 66 -14.87 10.28 -3.05
N GLY A 67 -13.64 10.74 -2.79
CA GLY A 67 -12.47 10.42 -3.60
C GLY A 67 -12.19 8.92 -3.62
N LEU A 68 -12.16 8.28 -2.44
CA LEU A 68 -11.99 6.82 -2.32
C LEU A 68 -13.08 6.08 -3.09
N TYR A 69 -14.35 6.47 -2.94
CA TYR A 69 -15.46 5.83 -3.64
C TYR A 69 -15.33 5.96 -5.16
N THR A 70 -14.98 7.14 -5.66
CA THR A 70 -14.83 7.39 -7.10
C THR A 70 -13.68 6.57 -7.69
N LEU A 71 -12.52 6.56 -7.03
CA LEU A 71 -11.38 5.71 -7.42
C LEU A 71 -11.74 4.23 -7.43
N THR A 72 -12.48 3.78 -6.40
CA THR A 72 -12.93 2.38 -6.30
C THR A 72 -13.86 2.00 -7.45
N MET A 73 -14.78 2.88 -7.83
CA MET A 73 -15.68 2.65 -8.97
C MET A 73 -14.93 2.63 -10.31
N GLN A 74 -13.89 3.45 -10.47
CA GLN A 74 -13.02 3.42 -11.65
C GLN A 74 -12.23 2.11 -11.72
N ALA A 75 -11.65 1.66 -10.60
CA ALA A 75 -10.93 0.41 -10.51
C ALA A 75 -11.84 -0.81 -10.82
N ASP A 76 -13.07 -0.85 -10.29
CA ASP A 76 -14.04 -1.93 -10.59
C ASP A 76 -14.36 -2.00 -12.09
N ARG A 77 -14.60 -0.86 -12.72
CA ARG A 77 -14.87 -0.80 -14.18
C ARG A 77 -13.67 -1.27 -14.99
N ALA A 78 -12.47 -0.83 -14.61
CA ALA A 78 -11.23 -1.23 -15.29
C ALA A 78 -10.97 -2.73 -15.15
N LEU A 79 -11.15 -3.31 -13.96
CA LEU A 79 -11.03 -4.75 -13.73
C LEU A 79 -12.07 -5.54 -14.53
N ALA A 80 -13.33 -5.10 -14.54
CA ALA A 80 -14.40 -5.77 -15.28
C ALA A 80 -14.19 -5.74 -16.80
N ALA A 81 -13.54 -4.69 -17.30
CA ALA A 81 -13.19 -4.53 -18.71
C ALA A 81 -11.84 -5.16 -19.09
N SER A 82 -11.13 -5.82 -18.16
CA SER A 82 -9.75 -6.30 -18.39
C SER A 82 -8.81 -5.20 -18.90
N SER A 83 -9.03 -3.96 -18.44
CA SER A 83 -8.27 -2.80 -18.90
C SER A 83 -6.81 -2.87 -18.45
N PRO A 84 -5.85 -2.49 -19.32
CA PRO A 84 -4.45 -2.37 -18.93
C PRO A 84 -4.21 -1.32 -17.82
N ASP A 85 -5.17 -0.42 -17.58
CA ASP A 85 -5.09 0.59 -16.51
C ASP A 85 -5.45 0.03 -15.14
N ALA A 86 -6.05 -1.17 -15.06
CA ALA A 86 -6.54 -1.73 -13.80
C ALA A 86 -5.46 -1.79 -12.69
N PRO A 87 -4.21 -2.25 -12.95
CA PRO A 87 -3.16 -2.27 -11.93
C PRO A 87 -2.84 -0.87 -11.37
N LYS A 88 -2.81 0.16 -12.23
CA LYS A 88 -2.54 1.55 -11.83
C LYS A 88 -3.67 2.12 -10.97
N LEU A 89 -4.92 1.81 -11.31
CA LEU A 89 -6.07 2.23 -10.51
C LEU A 89 -6.12 1.53 -9.16
N ILE A 90 -5.78 0.24 -9.11
CA ILE A 90 -5.63 -0.51 -7.86
C ILE A 90 -4.53 0.11 -7.00
N GLU A 91 -3.34 0.38 -7.56
CA GLU A 91 -2.25 1.07 -6.87
C GLU A 91 -2.68 2.45 -6.32
N SER A 92 -3.51 3.19 -7.06
CA SER A 92 -4.01 4.51 -6.65
C SER A 92 -4.87 4.44 -5.37
N LEU A 93 -5.50 3.29 -5.08
CA LEU A 93 -6.23 3.10 -3.83
C LEU A 93 -5.27 3.11 -2.64
N ARG A 94 -4.13 2.40 -2.72
CA ARG A 94 -3.11 2.42 -1.65
C ARG A 94 -2.51 3.81 -1.48
N GLN A 95 -2.31 4.52 -2.59
CA GLN A 95 -1.84 5.91 -2.58
C GLN A 95 -2.83 6.84 -1.86
N HIS A 96 -4.14 6.63 -2.02
CA HIS A 96 -5.19 7.42 -1.36
C HIS A 96 -5.13 7.31 0.17
N PHE A 97 -4.86 6.12 0.70
CA PHE A 97 -4.64 5.92 2.14
C PHE A 97 -3.29 6.48 2.60
N TYR A 98 -2.23 6.31 1.81
CA TYR A 98 -0.92 6.91 2.11
C TYR A 98 -1.03 8.45 2.23
N ALA A 99 -1.78 9.09 1.34
CA ALA A 99 -2.02 10.53 1.37
C ALA A 99 -2.77 10.95 2.64
N LEU A 100 -3.82 10.22 3.03
CA LEU A 100 -4.53 10.44 4.31
C LEU A 100 -3.56 10.39 5.49
N HIS A 101 -2.74 9.34 5.57
CA HIS A 101 -1.82 9.15 6.68
C HIS A 101 -0.75 10.23 6.73
N LYS A 102 -0.31 10.70 5.57
CA LYS A 102 0.65 11.81 5.49
C LYS A 102 0.00 13.12 5.93
N GLU A 103 -1.22 13.44 5.49
CA GLU A 103 -1.93 14.66 5.90
C GLU A 103 -2.22 14.70 7.40
N THR A 104 -2.43 13.53 8.01
CA THR A 104 -2.86 13.41 9.40
C THR A 104 -1.73 13.05 10.37
N ASP A 105 -0.48 12.97 9.90
CA ASP A 105 0.70 12.53 10.65
C ASP A 105 0.54 11.14 11.29
N THR A 106 -0.13 10.22 10.59
CA THR A 106 -0.37 8.84 11.02
C THR A 106 0.36 7.83 10.14
N LEU A 107 1.53 8.17 9.61
CA LEU A 107 2.32 7.22 8.82
C LEU A 107 2.80 6.05 9.69
N SER A 108 2.61 4.82 9.24
CA SER A 108 3.16 3.61 9.87
C SER A 108 4.30 2.99 9.05
N VAL A 109 4.88 1.91 9.54
CA VAL A 109 5.91 1.17 8.79
C VAL A 109 5.39 0.64 7.46
N SER A 110 4.08 0.35 7.32
CA SER A 110 3.51 -0.08 6.04
C SER A 110 3.62 1.04 5.00
N ASP A 111 3.40 2.29 5.42
CA ASP A 111 3.54 3.48 4.57
C ASP A 111 5.00 3.76 4.19
N ALA A 112 5.93 3.52 5.11
CA ALA A 112 7.36 3.65 4.81
C ALA A 112 7.80 2.61 3.76
N ILE A 113 7.32 1.37 3.87
CA ILE A 113 7.59 0.30 2.89
C ILE A 113 6.96 0.65 1.54
N TYR A 114 5.71 1.11 1.54
CA TYR A 114 5.02 1.58 0.34
C TYR A 114 5.80 2.71 -0.37
N ALA A 115 6.19 3.74 0.37
CA ALA A 115 6.93 4.86 -0.19
C ALA A 115 8.31 4.42 -0.74
N PHE A 116 9.01 3.50 -0.07
CA PHE A 116 10.24 2.92 -0.59
C PHE A 116 10.00 2.18 -1.92
N ARG A 117 8.94 1.37 -1.99
CA ARG A 117 8.56 0.66 -3.23
C ARG A 117 8.29 1.61 -4.39
N VAL A 118 7.54 2.68 -4.14
CA VAL A 118 7.22 3.69 -5.18
C VAL A 118 8.50 4.37 -5.67
N GLU A 119 9.38 4.80 -4.77
CA GLU A 119 10.67 5.40 -5.13
C GLU A 119 11.54 4.44 -5.94
N ALA A 120 11.65 3.18 -5.49
CA ALA A 120 12.43 2.16 -6.18
C ALA A 120 11.88 1.86 -7.60
N ALA A 121 10.57 1.93 -7.78
CA ALA A 121 9.91 1.68 -9.07
C ALA A 121 10.01 2.86 -10.05
N ALA A 122 10.42 4.05 -9.59
CA ALA A 122 10.57 5.22 -10.45
C ALA A 122 11.56 4.97 -11.61
N THR A 123 11.38 5.70 -12.71
CA THR A 123 12.30 5.64 -13.87
C THR A 123 13.72 6.04 -13.48
N SER A 124 13.87 6.98 -12.54
CA SER A 124 15.15 7.43 -12.00
C SER A 124 15.05 7.57 -10.47
N PRO A 125 15.22 6.48 -9.72
CA PRO A 125 15.17 6.50 -8.27
C PRO A 125 16.28 7.35 -7.66
N SER A 126 15.97 8.14 -6.65
CA SER A 126 16.94 8.90 -5.87
C SER A 126 17.52 8.04 -4.74
N ILE A 127 18.83 7.79 -4.79
CA ILE A 127 19.54 7.03 -3.74
C ILE A 127 19.38 7.68 -2.38
N GLU A 128 19.48 9.01 -2.29
CA GLU A 128 19.31 9.73 -1.02
C GLU A 128 17.89 9.60 -0.48
N ARG A 129 16.89 9.62 -1.37
CA ARG A 129 15.49 9.37 -0.97
C ARG A 129 15.30 7.94 -0.51
N LEU A 130 15.87 6.95 -1.19
CA LEU A 130 15.82 5.54 -0.80
C LEU A 130 16.49 5.30 0.55
N LYS A 131 17.65 5.92 0.83
CA LYS A 131 18.30 5.86 2.15
C LYS A 131 17.41 6.44 3.26
N SER A 132 16.81 7.60 3.02
CA SER A 132 15.87 8.23 3.96
C SER A 132 14.66 7.32 4.24
N LEU A 133 14.08 6.71 3.20
CA LEU A 133 12.94 5.80 3.33
C LEU A 133 13.33 4.49 4.01
N ARG A 134 14.52 3.96 3.73
CA ARG A 134 15.08 2.79 4.42
C ARG A 134 15.24 3.04 5.92
N GLN A 135 15.71 4.23 6.31
CA GLN A 135 15.75 4.63 7.71
C GLN A 135 14.34 4.71 8.31
N ALA A 136 13.40 5.32 7.58
CA ALA A 136 12.00 5.41 8.02
C ALA A 136 11.36 4.03 8.24
N VAL A 137 11.66 3.03 7.41
CA VAL A 137 11.20 1.65 7.62
C VAL A 137 11.71 1.05 8.94
N SER A 138 12.88 1.48 9.43
CA SER A 138 13.42 1.02 10.71
C SER A 138 12.89 1.77 11.93
N THR A 139 12.45 3.01 11.78
CA THR A 139 12.08 3.88 12.91
C THR A 139 10.60 4.24 12.97
N ALA A 140 9.83 3.97 11.92
CA ALA A 140 8.40 4.24 11.88
C ALA A 140 7.65 3.42 12.92
N ARG A 141 6.49 3.96 13.34
CA ARG A 141 5.57 3.24 14.23
C ARG A 141 5.14 1.91 13.58
N PRO A 142 5.04 0.81 14.34
CA PRO A 142 4.54 -0.46 13.83
C PRO A 142 3.13 -0.35 13.22
N SER A 143 2.88 -1.07 12.12
CA SER A 143 1.54 -1.26 11.57
C SER A 143 0.77 -2.32 12.37
N VAL A 144 -0.50 -2.54 12.06
CA VAL A 144 -1.26 -3.64 12.70
C VAL A 144 -0.59 -4.99 12.42
N LYS A 145 -0.27 -5.26 11.14
CA LYS A 145 0.33 -6.53 10.72
C LYS A 145 1.72 -6.76 11.33
N SER A 146 2.57 -5.74 11.37
CA SER A 146 3.92 -5.88 11.96
C SER A 146 3.90 -6.05 13.48
N ARG A 147 2.83 -5.63 14.17
CA ARG A 147 2.63 -5.90 15.60
C ARG A 147 2.16 -7.33 15.84
N LEU A 148 1.18 -7.81 15.07
CA LEU A 148 0.63 -9.15 15.21
C LEU A 148 1.67 -10.23 14.92
N ASP A 149 2.51 -10.02 13.91
CA ASP A 149 3.52 -11.00 13.47
C ASP A 149 4.96 -10.49 13.70
N ASN A 150 5.24 -9.91 14.87
CA ASN A 150 6.49 -9.19 15.13
C ASN A 150 7.78 -9.99 14.85
N ALA A 151 7.82 -11.27 15.21
CA ALA A 151 8.98 -12.12 14.96
C ALA A 151 9.22 -12.32 13.45
N ALA A 152 8.18 -12.69 12.70
CA ALA A 152 8.25 -12.87 11.25
C ALA A 152 8.56 -11.55 10.53
N PHE A 153 8.00 -10.43 11.01
CA PHE A 153 8.30 -9.10 10.51
C PHE A 153 9.78 -8.76 10.68
N THR A 154 10.33 -8.97 11.88
CA THR A 154 11.74 -8.67 12.19
C THR A 154 12.67 -9.48 11.30
N THR A 155 12.39 -10.77 11.09
CA THR A 155 13.16 -11.62 10.17
C THR A 155 13.06 -11.13 8.73
N ALA A 156 11.84 -10.81 8.26
CA ALA A 156 11.62 -10.31 6.90
C ALA A 156 12.31 -8.95 6.67
N GLN A 157 12.22 -8.04 7.64
CA GLN A 157 12.86 -6.73 7.61
C GLN A 157 14.38 -6.88 7.57
N ALA A 158 14.97 -7.75 8.39
CA ALA A 158 16.41 -7.99 8.37
C ALA A 158 16.89 -8.56 7.03
N LYS A 159 16.14 -9.50 6.45
CA LYS A 159 16.42 -10.06 5.12
C LYS A 159 16.35 -8.99 4.04
N TRP A 160 15.28 -8.19 4.02
CA TRP A 160 15.08 -7.10 3.07
C TRP A 160 16.17 -6.03 3.21
N ALA A 161 16.46 -5.61 4.45
CA ALA A 161 17.50 -4.62 4.76
C ALA A 161 18.87 -5.05 4.25
N LYS A 162 19.26 -6.32 4.43
CA LYS A 162 20.54 -6.83 3.91
C LYS A 162 20.67 -6.63 2.39
N THR A 163 19.60 -6.89 1.63
CA THR A 163 19.59 -6.70 0.18
C THR A 163 19.61 -5.23 -0.20
N VAL A 164 18.79 -4.41 0.46
CA VAL A 164 18.69 -2.97 0.19
C VAL A 164 19.99 -2.24 0.54
N ASP A 165 20.56 -2.52 1.70
CA ASP A 165 21.74 -1.84 2.21
C ASP A 165 22.96 -2.14 1.32
N ALA A 166 23.06 -3.36 0.76
CA ALA A 166 24.09 -3.70 -0.22
C ALA A 166 23.97 -2.89 -1.54
N ALA A 167 22.75 -2.66 -2.02
CA ALA A 167 22.51 -1.88 -3.23
C ALA A 167 22.73 -0.36 -3.00
N LEU A 168 22.38 0.16 -1.81
CA LEU A 168 22.48 1.59 -1.49
C LEU A 168 23.89 2.06 -1.07
N GLN A 169 24.84 1.14 -0.91
CA GLN A 169 26.26 1.49 -0.69
C GLN A 169 26.96 2.01 -1.96
N GLN A 170 26.39 1.75 -3.13
CA GLN A 170 26.93 2.19 -4.41
C GLN A 170 26.65 3.68 -4.67
N ALA A 171 27.53 4.35 -5.42
CA ALA A 171 27.31 5.74 -5.84
C ALA A 171 26.17 5.88 -6.87
N SER A 172 25.88 4.80 -7.60
CA SER A 172 24.77 4.69 -8.56
C SER A 172 24.18 3.29 -8.51
N LEU A 173 22.88 3.16 -8.82
CA LEU A 173 22.20 1.87 -8.87
C LEU A 173 22.36 1.28 -10.28
N ALA A 174 23.22 0.26 -10.41
CA ALA A 174 23.29 -0.48 -11.66
C ALA A 174 21.95 -1.18 -11.94
N PRO A 175 21.58 -1.43 -13.22
CA PRO A 175 20.28 -2.04 -13.55
C PRO A 175 20.02 -3.39 -12.84
N ALA A 176 21.07 -4.19 -12.65
CA ALA A 176 20.98 -5.47 -11.94
C ALA A 176 20.65 -5.27 -10.45
N ASP A 177 21.33 -4.34 -9.78
CA ASP A 177 21.11 -4.04 -8.36
C ASP A 177 19.71 -3.45 -8.14
N LEU A 178 19.27 -2.57 -9.05
CA LEU A 178 17.93 -2.00 -9.02
C LEU A 178 16.85 -3.07 -9.19
N ARG A 179 17.05 -4.04 -10.09
CA ARG A 179 16.13 -5.18 -10.24
C ARG A 179 16.06 -6.01 -8.95
N THR A 180 17.20 -6.39 -8.38
CA THR A 180 17.25 -7.16 -7.14
C THR A 180 16.61 -6.41 -5.97
N LEU A 181 16.86 -5.10 -5.86
CA LEU A 181 16.23 -4.24 -4.87
C LEU A 181 14.70 -4.21 -5.04
N ARG A 182 14.20 -4.06 -6.29
CA ARG A 182 12.77 -4.06 -6.60
C ARG A 182 12.10 -5.39 -6.24
N GLU A 183 12.71 -6.53 -6.60
CA GLU A 183 12.18 -7.86 -6.30
C GLU A 183 12.10 -8.13 -4.79
N ALA A 184 13.17 -7.80 -4.05
CA ALA A 184 13.19 -7.94 -2.60
C ALA A 184 12.16 -7.02 -1.93
N THR A 185 12.03 -5.79 -2.44
CA THR A 185 11.06 -4.81 -1.93
C THR A 185 9.63 -5.21 -2.22
N GLU A 186 9.32 -5.73 -3.41
CA GLU A 186 7.98 -6.22 -3.75
C GLU A 186 7.56 -7.37 -2.84
N THR A 187 8.46 -8.31 -2.55
CA THR A 187 8.21 -9.40 -1.60
C THR A 187 7.90 -8.87 -0.19
N PHE A 188 8.71 -7.92 0.28
CA PHE A 188 8.51 -7.32 1.61
C PHE A 188 7.23 -6.48 1.67
N TYR A 189 6.93 -5.74 0.60
CA TYR A 189 5.70 -4.97 0.44
C TYR A 189 4.46 -5.85 0.51
N ARG A 190 4.42 -6.99 -0.18
CA ARG A 190 3.29 -7.93 -0.10
C ARG A 190 3.05 -8.46 1.30
N GLY A 191 4.12 -8.70 2.06
CA GLY A 191 4.00 -9.16 3.44
C GLY A 191 3.49 -8.09 4.41
N TYR A 192 3.96 -6.84 4.27
CA TYR A 192 3.83 -5.84 5.34
C TYR A 192 3.50 -4.41 4.89
N GLY A 193 3.60 -4.08 3.61
CA GLY A 193 3.36 -2.73 3.04
C GLY A 193 1.99 -2.54 2.38
N VAL A 194 1.32 -3.62 1.99
CA VAL A 194 -0.02 -3.60 1.35
C VAL A 194 -1.15 -3.15 2.27
N GLN A 195 -0.89 -3.10 3.59
CA GLN A 195 -1.89 -2.72 4.58
C GLN A 195 -2.28 -1.25 4.42
N MET A 196 -3.59 -0.99 4.47
CA MET A 196 -4.17 0.35 4.44
C MET A 196 -4.09 1.06 5.80
N GLU A 197 -3.61 0.38 6.86
CA GLU A 197 -3.30 0.93 8.20
C GLU A 197 -2.18 0.19 8.95
#